data_AF-A0A351SYA5-F1
#
_entry.id   AF-A0A351SYA5-F1
#
_cell.length_a   1.000
_cell.length_b   1.000
_cell.length_c   1.000
_cell.angle_alpha   90.00
_cell.angle_beta   90.00
_cell.angle_gamma   90.00
#
_symmetry.space_group_name_H-M   'P 1'
#
loop_
_entity.id
_entity.type
_entity.pdbx_description
1 polymer ?
#
loop_
_entity_poly.entity_id
_entity_poly.type
_entity_poly.pdbx_seq_one_letter_code
_entity_poly.pdbx_strand_id
1 'polypeptide(L)' 'LVFDIEVVFLYPWAILFRRLGLFGLVEMGIFLFILSVGFIYVWKKGALEWE' A
#
# COMPACT_ATOMS: atom_id res chain seq x y z
N LEU A 1 6.32 6.62 -8.72
CA LEU A 1 6.33 7.64 -7.65
C LEU A 1 5.37 7.31 -6.51
N VAL A 2 4.04 7.26 -6.72
CA VAL A 2 3.10 6.86 -5.64
C VAL A 2 3.39 5.44 -5.14
N PHE A 3 3.51 4.47 -6.06
CA PHE A 3 3.90 3.09 -5.72
C PHE A 3 5.26 2.99 -4.99
N ASP A 4 6.23 3.85 -5.31
CA ASP A 4 7.53 3.84 -4.65
C ASP A 4 7.41 4.25 -3.18
N ILE A 5 6.53 5.20 -2.88
CA ILE A 5 6.26 5.65 -1.52
C ILE A 5 5.62 4.52 -0.70
N GLU A 6 4.71 3.73 -1.28
CA GLU A 6 4.08 2.58 -0.60
C GLU A 6 5.13 1.57 -0.13
N VAL A 7 6.12 1.27 -0.99
CA VAL A 7 7.22 0.33 -0.67
C VAL A 7 8.10 0.86 0.45
N VAL A 8 8.34 2.18 0.49
CA VAL A 8 9.09 2.82 1.59
C VAL A 8 8.38 2.65 2.93
N PHE A 9 7.04 2.65 2.97
CA PHE A 9 6.27 2.39 4.19
C PHE A 9 6.18 0.90 4.55
N LEU A 10 6.16 0.02 3.55
CA LEU A 10 6.14 -1.44 3.74
C LEU A 10 7.42 -1.97 4.38
N TYR A 11 8.58 -1.41 4.04
CA TYR A 11 9.88 -1.86 4.54
C TYR A 11 10.03 -1.86 6.07
N PRO A 12 9.85 -0.72 6.78
CA PRO A 12 9.99 -0.67 8.23
C PRO A 12 8.92 -1.51 8.93
N TRP A 13 7.70 -1.54 8.39
CA TRP A 13 6.65 -2.40 8.91
C TRP A 13 7.00 -3.89 8.82
N ALA A 14 7.55 -4.35 7.69
CA ALA A 14 7.95 -5.74 7.50
C ALA A 14 9.06 -6.15 8.49
N ILE A 15 10.02 -5.25 8.76
CA ILE A 15 11.08 -5.46 9.74
C ILE A 15 10.50 -5.56 11.17
N LEU A 16 9.51 -4.71 11.49
CA LEU A 16 8.88 -4.64 12.81
C LEU A 16 7.70 -5.60 13.00
N PHE A 17 7.30 -6.34 11.95
CA PHE A 17 6.12 -7.19 11.94
C PHE A 17 6.08 -8.17 13.12
N ARG A 18 7.23 -8.77 13.46
CA ARG A 18 7.36 -9.69 14.61
C ARG A 18 7.04 -9.04 15.96
N ARG A 19 7.23 -7.73 16.13
CA ARG A 19 6.87 -6.99 17.34
C ARG A 19 5.42 -6.52 17.35
N LEU A 20 4.88 -6.20 16.17
CA LEU A 20 3.53 -5.65 16.03
C LEU A 20 2.44 -6.74 16.02
N GLY A 21 2.79 -7.96 15.63
CA GLY A 21 1.88 -9.12 15.65
C GLY A 21 0.61 -8.86 14.83
N LEU A 22 -0.54 -9.33 15.35
CA LEU A 22 -1.83 -9.21 14.66
C LEU A 22 -2.26 -7.75 14.45
N PHE A 23 -1.93 -6.86 15.38
CA PHE A 23 -2.28 -5.44 15.27
C PHE A 23 -1.58 -4.80 14.06
N GLY A 24 -0.28 -5.06 13.89
CA GLY A 24 0.47 -4.61 12.71
C GLY A 24 -0.08 -5.18 11.41
N LEU A 25 -0.54 -6.43 11.41
CA LEU A 25 -1.17 -7.04 10.23
C LEU A 25 -2.42 -6.29 9.80
N VAL A 26 -3.31 -5.97 10.75
CA VAL A 26 -4.57 -5.28 10.46
C VAL A 26 -4.32 -3.86 9.97
N GLU A 27 -3.44 -3.10 10.63
CA GLU A 27 -3.14 -1.73 10.20
C GLU A 27 -2.53 -1.69 8.79
N MET A 28 -1.58 -2.56 8.48
CA MET A 28 -0.99 -2.60 7.14
C MET A 28 -1.97 -3.15 6.09
N GLY A 29 -2.85 -4.07 6.47
CA GLY A 29 -3.94 -4.53 5.61
C GLY A 29 -4.88 -3.39 5.22
N ILE A 30 -5.27 -2.54 6.18
CA ILE A 30 -6.11 -1.36 5.93
C ILE A 30 -5.37 -0.35 5.05
N PHE A 31 -4.09 -0.09 5.33
CA PHE A 31 -3.26 0.82 4.53
C PHE A 31 -3.18 0.39 3.06
N LEU A 32 -2.85 -0.88 2.82
CA LEU A 32 -2.79 -1.45 1.46
C LEU A 32 -4.16 -1.44 0.77
N PHE A 33 -5.24 -1.67 1.52
CA PHE A 33 -6.59 -1.62 0.96
C PHE A 33 -6.95 -0.23 0.45
N ILE A 34 -6.68 0.82 1.23
CA ILE A 34 -6.95 2.21 0.83
C ILE A 34 -6.17 2.58 -0.44
N LEU A 35 -4.88 2.20 -0.49
CA LEU A 35 -4.04 2.43 -1.66
C LEU A 35 -4.52 1.67 -2.89
N SER A 36 -4.92 0.41 -2.71
CA SER A 36 -5.50 -0.42 -3.78
C SER A 36 -6.77 0.20 -4.34
N VAL A 37 -7.64 0.77 -3.50
CA VAL A 37 -8.84 1.49 -3.94
C VAL A 37 -8.46 2.74 -4.75
N GLY A 38 -7.47 3.50 -4.28
CA GLY A 38 -6.93 4.64 -5.03
C GLY A 38 -6.35 4.23 -6.39
N PHE A 39 -5.60 3.13 -6.43
CA PHE A 39 -5.06 2.56 -7.66
C PHE A 39 -6.15 2.13 -8.64
N ILE A 40 -7.16 1.38 -8.17
CA ILE A 40 -8.31 0.98 -8.99
C ILE A 40 -9.05 2.19 -9.54
N TYR A 41 -9.19 3.26 -8.75
CA TYR A 41 -9.82 4.50 -9.20
C TYR A 41 -9.03 5.16 -10.33
N VAL A 42 -7.72 5.31 -10.18
CA VAL A 42 -6.83 5.88 -11.19
C VAL A 42 -6.81 5.01 -12.46
N TRP A 43 -6.79 3.68 -12.28
CA TRP A 43 -6.86 2.72 -13.37
C TRP A 43 -8.16 2.84 -14.17
N LYS A 44 -9.31 2.89 -13.49
CA LYS A 44 -10.61 3.12 -14.14
C LYS A 44 -10.71 4.47 -14.83
N LYS A 45 -9.96 5.48 -14.39
CA LYS A 45 -9.88 6.79 -15.04
C LYS A 45 -8.97 6.80 -16.28
N GLY A 46 -8.35 5.68 -16.65
CA GLY A 46 -7.48 5.59 -17.83
C GLY A 46 -6.14 6.29 -17.66
N ALA A 47 -5.80 6.79 -16.47
CA ALA A 47 -4.54 7.51 -16.22
C ALA A 47 -3.31 6.59 -16.12
N LEU A 48 -3.51 5.28 -16.30
CA LEU A 48 -2.46 4.27 -16.44
C LEU A 48 -2.24 3.86 -17.91
N GLU A 49 -2.96 4.46 -18.87
CA GLU A 49 -2.59 4.34 -20.28
C GLU A 49 -1.32 5.17 -20.49
N TRP A 50 -0.20 4.47 -20.50
CA TRP A 50 1.05 4.96 -21.03
C TRP A 50 0.90 5.01 -22.56
N GLU A 51 1.26 6.13 -23.19
CA GLU A 51 1.73 6.09 -24.59
C GLU A 51 3.02 5.27 -24.69
#